data_AF-Q13747-F1
#
_entry.id   AF-Q13747-F1
#
_cell.length_a   1.000
_cell.length_b   1.000
_cell.length_c   1.000
_cell.angle_alpha   90.00
_cell.angle_beta   90.00
_cell.angle_gamma   90.00
#
_symmetry.space_group_name_H-M   'P 1'
#
loop_
_entity.id
_entity.type
_entity.pdbx_description
1 polymer ?
#
loop_
_entity_poly.entity_id
_entity_poly.type
_entity_poly.pdbx_seq_one_letter_code
_entity_poly.pdbx_strand_id
1 'polypeptide(L)'
;LFLSEGLKLVDKFLEDVKKLYHSEAFTVNFGDTEEAKKQINDYVEKGTQGKIVDLVKELDRDTVFALVNYIFFKGKWERPFEVKDTEEEYFHVDQVTTVKVPMMKRLGMFNIQHCKKLSSWVLLMKYLGNATAIFFLPDEGKLQHLENELTHDIITKFLENEDRRSASLHLPKLSITGTYDLKSVLGQLGITKVFSN
;
A
#
# COMPACT_ATOMS: atom_id res chain seq x y z
N LEU A 1 -13.11 7.17 11.89
CA LEU A 1 -14.56 7.09 11.57
C LEU A 1 -15.16 8.48 11.72
N PHE A 2 -16.00 8.93 10.79
CA PHE A 2 -16.65 10.24 10.84
C PHE A 2 -18.17 10.06 10.78
N LEU A 3 -18.86 10.35 11.87
CA LEU A 3 -20.28 10.06 12.09
C LEU A 3 -21.06 11.36 12.22
N SER A 4 -22.30 11.39 11.74
CA SER A 4 -23.17 12.57 11.89
C SER A 4 -23.39 12.90 13.37
N GLU A 5 -23.25 14.18 13.74
CA GLU A 5 -23.43 14.65 15.12
C GLU A 5 -24.85 14.48 15.67
N GLY A 6 -25.86 14.34 14.79
CA GLY A 6 -27.25 14.08 15.20
C GLY A 6 -27.53 12.64 15.65
N LEU A 7 -26.56 11.72 15.50
CA LEU A 7 -26.74 10.32 15.84
C LEU A 7 -26.51 10.07 17.33
N LYS A 8 -27.43 9.32 17.96
CA LYS A 8 -27.20 8.74 19.29
C LYS A 8 -26.33 7.50 19.16
N LEU A 9 -25.02 7.66 19.33
CA LEU A 9 -24.05 6.58 19.21
C LEU A 9 -24.11 5.62 20.41
N VAL A 10 -23.78 4.36 20.17
CA VAL A 10 -23.70 3.33 21.22
C VAL A 10 -22.33 3.41 21.88
N ASP A 11 -22.28 3.71 23.18
CA ASP A 11 -21.02 3.91 23.92
C ASP A 11 -20.08 2.71 23.79
N LYS A 12 -20.61 1.48 23.85
CA LYS A 12 -19.83 0.25 23.69
C LYS A 12 -19.10 0.19 22.35
N PHE A 13 -19.72 0.65 21.27
CA PHE A 13 -19.07 0.70 19.96
C PHE A 13 -17.89 1.67 19.96
N LEU A 14 -18.06 2.87 20.52
CA LEU A 14 -16.98 3.86 20.63
C LEU A 14 -15.83 3.38 21.52
N GLU A 15 -16.16 2.70 22.62
CA GLU A 15 -15.16 2.07 23.48
C GLU A 15 -14.38 1.01 22.74
N ASP A 16 -15.03 0.14 21.96
CA ASP A 16 -14.36 -0.94 21.24
C ASP A 16 -13.46 -0.40 20.11
N VAL A 17 -13.94 0.62 19.36
CA VAL A 17 -13.13 1.34 18.36
C VAL A 17 -11.83 1.86 18.98
N LYS A 18 -11.91 2.45 20.17
CA LYS A 18 -10.75 3.05 20.84
C LYS A 18 -9.86 2.02 21.55
N LYS A 19 -10.44 1.11 22.33
CA LYS A 19 -9.70 0.20 23.21
C LYS A 19 -9.18 -1.04 22.47
N LEU A 20 -9.95 -1.58 21.53
CA LEU A 20 -9.57 -2.81 20.82
C LEU A 20 -8.77 -2.48 19.55
N TYR A 21 -9.25 -1.51 18.76
CA TYR A 21 -8.65 -1.18 17.47
C TYR A 21 -7.68 0.01 17.51
N HIS A 22 -7.57 0.69 18.65
CA HIS A 22 -6.74 1.90 18.79
C HIS A 22 -7.04 2.93 17.69
N SER A 23 -8.31 3.03 17.30
CA SER A 23 -8.79 3.90 16.24
C SER A 23 -9.63 5.05 16.79
N GLU A 24 -9.96 6.00 15.92
CA GLU A 24 -10.62 7.24 16.28
C GLU A 24 -12.01 7.35 15.62
N ALA A 25 -12.96 7.90 16.37
CA ALA A 25 -14.28 8.25 15.91
C ALA A 25 -14.56 9.72 16.22
N PHE A 26 -15.05 10.45 15.21
CA PHE A 26 -15.37 11.86 15.28
C PHE A 26 -16.83 12.07 14.93
N THR A 27 -17.46 13.05 15.59
CA THR A 27 -18.77 13.57 15.21
C THR A 27 -18.59 14.80 14.33
N VAL A 28 -19.28 14.84 13.19
CA VAL A 28 -19.18 15.91 12.19
C VAL A 28 -20.58 16.33 11.75
N ASN A 29 -20.75 17.63 11.48
CA ASN A 29 -21.94 18.15 10.83
C ASN A 29 -21.88 17.91 9.30
N PHE A 30 -22.44 16.80 8.83
CA PHE A 30 -22.54 16.53 7.39
C PHE A 30 -23.54 17.43 6.64
N GLY A 31 -24.36 18.22 7.35
CA GLY A 31 -25.20 19.25 6.75
C GLY A 31 -24.39 20.37 6.09
N ASP A 32 -23.16 20.60 6.56
CA ASP A 32 -22.15 21.40 5.86
C ASP A 32 -21.13 20.46 5.18
N THR A 33 -21.46 20.04 3.96
CA THR A 33 -20.68 19.05 3.22
C THR A 33 -19.23 19.49 2.95
N GLU A 34 -19.00 20.78 2.71
CA GLU A 34 -17.66 21.31 2.42
C GLU A 34 -16.80 21.34 3.68
N GLU A 35 -17.36 21.79 4.81
CA GLU A 35 -16.64 21.75 6.09
C GLU A 35 -16.39 20.31 6.55
N ALA A 36 -17.36 19.40 6.40
CA ALA A 36 -17.18 18.00 6.71
C ALA A 36 -16.05 17.35 5.89
N LYS A 37 -16.04 17.60 4.57
CA LYS A 37 -14.96 17.15 3.67
C LYS A 37 -13.60 17.71 4.12
N LYS A 38 -13.54 18.99 4.44
CA LYS A 38 -12.33 19.65 4.93
C LYS A 38 -11.82 19.00 6.21
N GLN A 39 -12.67 18.76 7.20
CA GLN A 39 -12.28 18.12 8.46
C GLN A 39 -11.72 16.71 8.26
N ILE A 40 -12.33 15.93 7.36
CA ILE A 40 -11.85 14.58 7.01
C ILE A 40 -10.45 14.66 6.38
N ASN A 41 -10.26 15.58 5.42
CA ASN A 41 -8.99 15.76 4.74
C ASN A 41 -7.89 16.28 5.69
N ASP A 42 -8.20 17.26 6.54
CA ASP A 42 -7.29 17.81 7.54
C ASP A 42 -6.82 16.73 8.54
N TYR A 43 -7.71 15.82 8.94
CA TYR A 43 -7.38 14.69 9.81
C TYR A 43 -6.34 13.77 9.17
N VAL A 44 -6.58 13.37 7.90
CA VAL A 44 -5.66 12.50 7.15
C VAL A 44 -4.33 13.20 6.89
N GLU A 45 -4.36 14.47 6.50
CA GLU A 45 -3.18 15.27 6.25
C GLU A 45 -2.30 15.38 7.50
N LYS A 46 -2.90 15.70 8.65
CA LYS A 46 -2.20 15.75 9.93
C LYS A 46 -1.64 14.38 10.32
N GLY A 47 -2.43 13.32 10.18
CA GLY A 47 -2.05 11.95 10.51
C GLY A 47 -0.89 11.43 9.65
N THR A 48 -0.72 11.98 8.45
CA THR A 48 0.32 11.60 7.49
C THR A 48 1.43 12.66 7.35
N GLN A 49 1.43 13.70 8.18
CA GLN A 49 2.39 14.81 8.14
C GLN A 49 2.50 15.44 6.74
N GLY A 50 1.37 15.68 6.09
CA GLY A 50 1.30 16.30 4.76
C GLY A 50 1.60 15.37 3.59
N LYS A 51 1.69 14.05 3.80
CA LYS A 51 1.96 13.09 2.72
C LYS A 51 0.73 12.72 1.91
N ILE A 52 -0.45 12.76 2.53
CA ILE A 52 -1.73 12.53 1.87
C ILE A 52 -2.57 13.77 2.10
N VAL A 53 -2.80 14.52 1.02
CA VAL A 53 -3.62 15.74 1.01
C VAL A 53 -4.84 15.52 0.13
N ASP A 54 -5.95 16.15 0.49
CA ASP A 54 -7.18 16.15 -0.31
C ASP A 54 -7.61 14.72 -0.73
N LEU A 55 -7.70 13.81 0.25
CA LEU A 55 -8.01 12.39 0.04
C LEU A 55 -9.43 12.21 -0.50
N VAL A 56 -10.39 12.88 0.15
CA VAL A 56 -11.81 12.87 -0.20
C VAL A 56 -12.10 14.07 -1.10
N LYS A 57 -12.49 13.80 -2.35
CA LYS A 57 -12.81 14.84 -3.34
C LYS A 57 -14.24 15.33 -3.24
N GLU A 58 -15.15 14.41 -3.00
CA GLU A 58 -16.60 14.64 -3.00
C GLU A 58 -17.24 13.88 -1.84
N LEU A 59 -18.32 14.44 -1.31
CA LEU A 59 -19.20 13.80 -0.34
C LEU A 59 -20.64 13.99 -0.82
N ASP A 60 -21.42 12.92 -0.82
CA ASP A 60 -22.84 13.00 -1.16
C ASP A 60 -23.59 13.76 -0.04
N ARG A 61 -24.65 14.50 -0.40
CA ARG A 61 -25.40 15.34 0.56
C ARG A 61 -26.14 14.54 1.63
N ASP A 62 -26.41 13.27 1.37
CA ASP A 62 -27.05 12.33 2.30
C ASP A 62 -26.02 11.54 3.15
N THR A 63 -24.73 11.88 3.05
CA THR A 63 -23.69 11.26 3.87
C THR A 63 -23.99 11.48 5.36
N VAL A 64 -24.12 10.39 6.11
CA VAL A 64 -24.24 10.43 7.58
C VAL A 64 -23.11 9.66 8.28
N PHE A 65 -22.32 8.91 7.51
CA PHE A 65 -21.18 8.14 8.00
C PHE A 65 -20.13 8.00 6.89
N ALA A 66 -18.89 8.38 7.19
CA ALA A 66 -17.73 8.17 6.32
C ALA A 66 -16.63 7.39 7.05
N LEU A 67 -16.00 6.47 6.32
CA LEU A 67 -14.81 5.74 6.75
C LEU A 67 -13.66 6.11 5.82
N VAL A 68 -12.58 6.63 6.40
CA VAL A 68 -11.29 6.80 5.71
C VAL A 68 -10.26 5.89 6.35
N ASN A 69 -9.46 5.25 5.51
CA ASN A 69 -8.29 4.48 5.90
C ASN A 69 -7.09 5.01 5.12
N TYR A 70 -5.97 5.21 5.81
CA TYR A 70 -4.75 5.68 5.20
C TYR A 70 -3.55 4.91 5.74
N ILE A 71 -2.55 4.73 4.89
CA ILE A 71 -1.27 4.13 5.26
C ILE A 71 -0.16 4.82 4.46
N PHE A 72 0.92 5.18 5.16
CA PHE A 72 2.13 5.72 4.55
C PHE A 72 3.31 4.90 5.05
N PHE A 73 4.17 4.46 4.13
CA PHE A 73 5.36 3.69 4.45
C PHE A 73 6.60 4.25 3.77
N LYS A 74 7.62 4.55 4.57
CA LYS A 74 8.96 4.93 4.11
C LYS A 74 10.01 4.19 4.93
N GLY A 75 10.33 2.98 4.50
CA GLY A 75 11.31 2.13 5.16
C GLY A 75 12.76 2.53 4.90
N LYS A 76 13.65 2.14 5.81
CA LYS A 76 15.11 2.17 5.63
C LYS A 76 15.59 0.74 5.44
N TRP A 77 16.34 0.45 4.39
CA TRP A 77 16.86 -0.90 4.17
C TRP A 77 17.86 -1.29 5.27
N GLU A 78 17.81 -2.54 5.73
CA GLU A 78 18.82 -3.09 6.65
C GLU A 78 20.21 -3.10 5.99
N ARG A 79 20.24 -3.41 4.68
CA ARG A 79 21.40 -3.25 3.82
C ARG A 79 21.02 -2.22 2.75
N PRO A 80 21.51 -0.97 2.80
CA PRO A 80 21.13 0.09 1.86
C PRO A 80 21.90 0.05 0.53
N PHE A 81 21.44 0.86 -0.43
CA PHE A 81 22.14 1.21 -1.65
C PHE A 81 22.96 2.49 -1.42
N GLU A 82 24.07 2.64 -2.14
CA GLU A 82 24.85 3.88 -2.13
C GLU A 82 24.23 4.89 -3.09
N VAL A 83 24.00 6.12 -2.63
CA VAL A 83 23.32 7.16 -3.45
C VAL A 83 24.11 7.49 -4.72
N LYS A 84 25.45 7.47 -4.63
CA LYS A 84 26.36 7.75 -5.75
C LYS A 84 26.29 6.72 -6.89
N ASP A 85 25.78 5.51 -6.62
CA ASP A 85 25.67 4.43 -7.60
C ASP A 85 24.29 4.42 -8.29
N THR A 86 23.44 5.42 -7.99
CA THR A 86 22.14 5.59 -8.66
C THR A 86 22.31 6.40 -9.94
N GLU A 87 21.85 5.84 -11.05
CA GLU A 87 21.95 6.45 -12.38
C GLU A 87 20.63 6.30 -13.14
N GLU A 88 20.40 7.13 -14.16
CA GLU A 88 19.25 6.97 -15.06
C GLU A 88 19.45 5.75 -15.97
N GLU A 89 18.55 4.76 -15.87
CA GLU A 89 18.51 3.58 -16.75
C GLU A 89 17.15 3.42 -17.43
N TYR A 90 17.10 2.60 -18.48
CA TYR A 90 15.85 2.30 -19.18
C TYR A 90 15.01 1.30 -18.39
N PHE A 91 13.73 1.64 -18.20
CA PHE A 91 12.68 0.76 -17.71
C PHE A 91 11.74 0.41 -18.86
N HIS A 92 11.55 -0.89 -19.10
CA HIS A 92 10.63 -1.39 -20.13
C HIS A 92 9.20 -1.39 -19.59
N VAL A 93 8.37 -0.47 -20.07
CA VAL A 93 6.93 -0.42 -19.70
C VAL A 93 6.13 -1.48 -20.47
N ASP A 94 6.62 -1.83 -21.65
CA ASP A 94 6.18 -2.94 -22.49
C ASP A 94 7.39 -3.46 -23.31
N GLN A 95 7.18 -4.38 -24.26
CA GLN A 95 8.25 -5.00 -25.04
C GLN A 95 9.03 -4.03 -25.94
N VAL A 96 8.43 -2.90 -26.34
CA VAL A 96 8.99 -1.97 -27.34
C VAL A 96 9.19 -0.56 -26.81
N THR A 97 8.57 -0.22 -25.67
CA THR A 97 8.59 1.11 -25.07
C THR A 97 9.47 1.14 -23.83
N THR A 98 10.38 2.11 -23.79
CA THR A 98 11.25 2.36 -22.63
C THR A 98 11.16 3.80 -22.14
N VAL A 99 11.22 3.98 -20.83
CA VAL A 99 11.36 5.29 -20.18
C VAL A 99 12.62 5.32 -19.32
N LYS A 100 13.22 6.49 -19.11
CA LYS A 100 14.36 6.63 -18.18
C LYS A 100 13.86 6.79 -16.75
N VAL A 101 14.47 6.06 -15.82
CA VAL A 101 14.17 6.14 -14.39
C VAL A 101 15.46 6.11 -13.56
N PRO A 102 15.46 6.71 -12.36
CA PRO A 102 16.57 6.61 -11.43
C PRO A 102 16.67 5.18 -10.88
N MET A 103 17.70 4.45 -11.33
CA MET A 103 17.95 3.05 -10.99
C MET A 103 19.06 2.94 -9.95
N MET A 104 18.75 2.40 -8.78
CA MET A 104 19.74 2.11 -7.74
C MET A 104 20.45 0.80 -8.08
N LYS A 105 21.76 0.74 -7.83
CA LYS A 105 22.58 -0.44 -8.13
C LYS A 105 23.36 -0.90 -6.91
N ARG A 106 23.50 -2.20 -6.74
CA ARG A 106 24.40 -2.77 -5.73
C ARG A 106 24.82 -4.18 -6.07
N LEU A 107 26.13 -4.43 -6.06
CA LEU A 107 26.70 -5.77 -6.00
C LEU A 107 26.73 -6.25 -4.54
N GLY A 108 26.22 -7.45 -4.27
CA GLY A 108 26.30 -8.02 -2.94
C GLY A 108 25.58 -9.36 -2.78
N MET A 109 25.49 -9.83 -1.54
CA MET A 109 24.82 -11.07 -1.18
C MET A 109 23.34 -10.82 -0.85
N PHE A 110 22.44 -11.36 -1.66
CA PHE A 110 21.00 -11.18 -1.56
C PHE A 110 20.29 -12.52 -1.30
N ASN A 111 19.17 -12.47 -0.57
CA ASN A 111 18.19 -13.55 -0.60
C ASN A 111 17.41 -13.39 -1.92
N ILE A 112 17.88 -14.11 -2.93
CA ILE A 112 17.36 -14.03 -4.30
C ILE A 112 17.41 -15.40 -4.94
N GLN A 113 16.36 -15.75 -5.66
CA GLN A 113 16.25 -17.03 -6.35
C GLN A 113 15.35 -16.90 -7.59
N HIS A 114 15.62 -17.71 -8.62
CA HIS A 114 14.65 -17.91 -9.69
C HIS A 114 13.66 -19.01 -9.28
N CYS A 115 12.38 -18.70 -9.29
CA CYS A 115 11.31 -19.62 -8.96
C CYS A 115 10.66 -20.15 -10.24
N LYS A 116 10.92 -21.41 -10.58
CA LYS A 116 10.32 -22.06 -11.75
C LYS A 116 8.79 -22.08 -11.72
N LYS A 117 8.18 -22.28 -10.53
CA LYS A 117 6.72 -22.29 -10.39
C LYS A 117 6.09 -20.95 -10.80
N LEU A 118 6.70 -19.85 -10.37
CA LEU A 118 6.25 -18.50 -10.71
C LEU A 118 6.78 -18.00 -12.06
N SER A 119 7.75 -18.71 -12.67
CA SER A 119 8.51 -18.21 -13.84
C SER A 119 9.01 -16.78 -13.58
N SER A 120 9.66 -16.57 -12.44
CA SER A 120 10.02 -15.24 -11.94
C SER A 120 11.28 -15.28 -11.08
N TRP A 121 12.07 -14.22 -11.12
CA TRP A 121 13.03 -13.91 -10.06
C TRP A 121 12.29 -13.40 -8.82
N VAL A 122 12.68 -13.89 -7.65
CA VAL A 122 12.12 -13.51 -6.34
C VAL A 122 13.25 -12.99 -5.48
N LEU A 123 13.11 -11.76 -5.01
CA LEU A 123 14.09 -11.05 -4.19
C LEU A 123 13.46 -10.63 -2.86
N LEU A 124 14.15 -10.91 -1.75
CA LEU A 124 13.74 -10.50 -0.42
C LEU A 124 14.73 -9.48 0.15
N MET A 125 14.20 -8.34 0.61
CA MET A 125 14.99 -7.27 1.22
C MET A 125 14.37 -6.82 2.55
N LYS A 126 15.12 -7.01 3.64
CA LYS A 126 14.73 -6.61 4.99
C LYS A 126 14.86 -5.09 5.18
N TYR A 127 13.88 -4.49 5.84
CA TYR A 127 14.00 -3.13 6.37
C TYR A 127 14.59 -3.17 7.79
N LEU A 128 15.15 -2.05 8.24
CA LEU A 128 15.36 -1.82 9.67
C LEU A 128 14.00 -1.88 10.37
N GLY A 129 13.87 -2.77 11.36
CA GLY A 129 12.60 -3.09 12.02
C GLY A 129 12.15 -4.51 11.71
N ASN A 130 10.85 -4.70 11.53
CA ASN A 130 10.20 -6.02 11.46
C ASN A 130 9.51 -6.30 10.11
N ALA A 131 9.88 -5.59 9.04
CA ALA A 131 9.27 -5.72 7.72
C ALA A 131 10.28 -6.20 6.67
N THR A 132 9.80 -6.99 5.71
CA THR A 132 10.57 -7.47 4.55
C THR A 132 9.80 -7.15 3.28
N ALA A 133 10.45 -6.53 2.29
CA ALA A 133 9.92 -6.39 0.95
C ALA A 133 10.23 -7.65 0.14
N ILE A 134 9.25 -8.13 -0.62
CA ILE A 134 9.42 -9.21 -1.60
C ILE A 134 9.15 -8.62 -2.98
N PHE A 135 10.14 -8.70 -3.88
CA PHE A 135 10.02 -8.26 -5.25
C PHE A 135 9.94 -9.47 -6.17
N PHE A 136 8.97 -9.46 -7.07
CA PHE A 136 8.79 -10.47 -8.10
C PHE A 136 9.08 -9.82 -9.46
N LEU A 137 10.08 -10.33 -10.16
CA LEU A 137 10.38 -9.95 -11.52
C LEU A 137 10.03 -11.14 -12.43
N PRO A 138 8.87 -11.12 -13.11
CA PRO A 138 8.48 -12.20 -14.00
C PRO A 138 9.43 -12.31 -15.19
N ASP A 139 9.61 -13.54 -15.67
CA ASP A 139 10.21 -13.78 -16.97
C ASP A 139 9.33 -13.13 -18.07
N GLU A 140 9.90 -12.93 -19.26
CA GLU A 140 9.19 -12.24 -20.34
C GLU A 140 7.83 -12.88 -20.66
N GLY A 141 6.77 -12.06 -20.66
CA GLY A 141 5.40 -12.52 -20.92
C GLY A 141 4.77 -13.35 -19.80
N LYS A 142 5.36 -13.43 -18.60
CA LYS A 142 4.88 -14.25 -17.48
C LYS A 142 4.18 -13.50 -16.35
N LEU A 143 3.91 -12.19 -16.50
CA LEU A 143 3.24 -11.40 -15.47
C LEU A 143 1.89 -11.99 -15.02
N GLN A 144 1.00 -12.30 -15.97
CA GLN A 144 -0.31 -12.89 -15.63
C GLN A 144 -0.20 -14.27 -14.98
N HIS A 145 0.80 -15.07 -15.39
CA HIS A 145 1.08 -16.38 -14.80
C HIS A 145 1.53 -16.24 -13.34
N LEU A 146 2.44 -15.30 -13.07
CA LEU A 146 2.88 -14.96 -11.73
C LEU A 146 1.71 -14.54 -10.84
N GLU A 147 0.83 -13.65 -11.33
CA GLU A 147 -0.35 -13.17 -10.57
C GLU A 147 -1.30 -14.31 -10.20
N ASN A 148 -1.52 -15.26 -11.11
CA ASN A 148 -2.42 -16.39 -10.89
C ASN A 148 -1.83 -17.47 -9.95
N GLU A 149 -0.51 -17.69 -9.99
CA GLU A 149 0.15 -18.74 -9.23
C GLU A 149 0.53 -18.31 -7.80
N LEU A 150 0.42 -17.03 -7.46
CA LEU A 150 0.83 -16.53 -6.16
C LEU A 150 -0.09 -17.05 -5.05
N THR A 151 0.49 -17.75 -4.07
CA THR A 151 -0.24 -18.27 -2.91
C THR A 151 0.49 -17.98 -1.60
N HIS A 152 -0.23 -17.98 -0.49
CA HIS A 152 0.34 -17.81 0.84
C HIS A 152 1.49 -18.79 1.12
N ASP A 153 1.31 -20.08 0.83
CA ASP A 153 2.33 -21.10 1.06
C ASP A 153 3.62 -20.86 0.28
N ILE A 154 3.52 -20.26 -0.92
CA ILE A 154 4.69 -19.88 -1.71
C ILE A 154 5.43 -18.73 -1.02
N ILE A 155 4.70 -17.73 -0.52
CA ILE A 155 5.29 -16.61 0.23
C ILE A 155 5.99 -17.10 1.50
N THR A 156 5.34 -17.98 2.28
CA THR A 156 5.92 -18.56 3.51
C THR A 156 7.24 -19.24 3.23
N LYS A 157 7.32 -20.06 2.18
CA LYS A 157 8.56 -20.74 1.78
C LYS A 157 9.69 -19.77 1.43
N PHE A 158 9.38 -18.64 0.79
CA PHE A 158 10.39 -17.62 0.50
C PHE A 158 10.87 -16.90 1.77
N LEU A 159 9.97 -16.64 2.72
CA LEU A 159 10.30 -16.00 3.99
C LEU A 159 11.16 -16.90 4.91
N GLU A 160 10.98 -18.22 4.81
CA GLU A 160 11.77 -19.21 5.55
C GLU A 160 13.17 -19.44 4.97
N ASN A 161 13.38 -19.12 3.69
CA ASN A 161 14.69 -19.25 3.07
C ASN A 161 15.64 -18.15 3.54
N GLU A 162 16.80 -18.52 4.07
CA GLU A 162 17.87 -17.59 4.47
C GLU A 162 19.12 -17.69 3.59
N ASP A 163 19.10 -18.54 2.55
CA ASP A 163 20.20 -18.69 1.60
C ASP A 163 20.45 -17.38 0.86
N ARG A 164 21.73 -17.03 0.70
CA ARG A 164 22.15 -15.83 0.00
C ARG A 164 23.08 -16.17 -1.14
N ARG A 165 22.94 -15.44 -2.26
CA ARG A 165 23.82 -15.53 -3.42
C ARG A 165 24.26 -14.15 -3.88
N SER A 166 25.40 -14.10 -4.55
CA SER A 166 25.91 -12.87 -5.14
C SER A 166 25.08 -12.47 -6.35
N ALA A 167 24.70 -11.20 -6.44
CA ALA A 167 24.02 -10.63 -7.60
C ALA A 167 24.37 -9.14 -7.75
N SER A 168 24.40 -8.66 -8.99
CA SER A 168 24.34 -7.22 -9.29
C SER A 168 22.88 -6.82 -9.38
N LEU A 169 22.34 -6.25 -8.31
CA LEU A 169 20.93 -5.86 -8.25
C LEU A 169 20.73 -4.44 -8.78
N HIS A 170 19.78 -4.29 -9.69
CA HIS A 170 19.26 -3.00 -10.18
C HIS A 170 17.81 -2.88 -9.71
N LEU A 171 17.48 -1.82 -8.98
CA LEU A 171 16.14 -1.59 -8.44
C LEU A 171 15.76 -0.10 -8.58
N PRO A 172 14.64 0.24 -9.22
CA PRO A 172 14.27 1.64 -9.44
C PRO A 172 13.92 2.31 -8.11
N LYS A 173 14.21 3.61 -7.99
CA LYS A 173 13.62 4.41 -6.89
C LYS A 173 12.12 4.54 -7.15
N LEU A 174 11.32 4.16 -6.17
CA LEU A 174 9.87 4.15 -6.27
C LEU A 174 9.25 5.24 -5.39
N SER A 175 8.26 5.92 -5.95
CA SER A 175 7.31 6.77 -5.23
C SER A 175 5.94 6.49 -5.82
N ILE A 176 5.18 5.63 -5.16
CA ILE A 176 3.89 5.15 -5.63
C ILE A 176 2.80 5.52 -4.62
N THR A 177 1.62 5.86 -5.12
CA THR A 177 0.40 6.08 -4.34
C THR A 177 -0.75 5.33 -5.00
N GLY A 178 -1.74 4.93 -4.21
CA GLY A 178 -2.95 4.28 -4.68
C GLY A 178 -4.13 4.75 -3.84
N THR A 179 -5.20 5.14 -4.52
CA THR A 179 -6.46 5.58 -3.89
C THR A 179 -7.57 4.72 -4.45
N TYR A 180 -8.37 4.14 -3.55
CA TYR A 180 -9.44 3.21 -3.91
C TYR A 180 -10.74 3.63 -3.23
N ASP A 181 -11.83 3.65 -4.00
CA ASP A 181 -13.17 3.68 -3.42
C ASP A 181 -13.52 2.27 -2.91
N LEU A 182 -13.48 2.11 -1.58
CA LEU A 182 -13.75 0.83 -0.93
C LEU A 182 -15.20 0.37 -1.10
N LYS A 183 -16.17 1.27 -1.31
CA LYS A 183 -17.55 0.86 -1.61
C LYS A 183 -17.60 0.07 -2.91
N SER A 184 -16.92 0.56 -3.95
CA SER A 184 -16.81 -0.11 -5.25
C SER A 184 -15.98 -1.40 -5.16
N VAL A 185 -14.75 -1.30 -4.62
CA VAL A 185 -13.81 -2.44 -4.58
C VAL A 185 -14.33 -3.58 -3.69
N LEU A 186 -14.78 -3.29 -2.46
CA LEU A 186 -15.30 -4.32 -1.57
C LEU A 186 -16.66 -4.84 -2.01
N GLY A 187 -17.44 -4.03 -2.74
CA GLY A 187 -18.69 -4.45 -3.37
C GLY A 187 -18.48 -5.59 -4.37
N GLN A 188 -17.42 -5.52 -5.19
CA GLN A 188 -17.04 -6.61 -6.09
C GLN A 188 -16.63 -7.90 -5.34
N LEU A 189 -16.16 -7.78 -4.10
CA LEU A 189 -15.84 -8.90 -3.21
C LEU A 189 -17.05 -9.39 -2.39
N GLY A 190 -18.24 -8.82 -2.60
CA GLY A 190 -19.49 -9.23 -1.95
C GLY A 190 -19.85 -8.46 -0.66
N ILE A 191 -19.06 -7.48 -0.25
CA ILE A 191 -19.38 -6.62 0.91
C ILE A 191 -20.23 -5.45 0.44
N THR A 192 -21.55 -5.65 0.42
CA THR A 192 -22.51 -4.67 -0.13
C THR A 192 -23.47 -4.11 0.90
N LYS A 193 -23.96 -4.95 1.83
CA LYS A 193 -25.03 -4.58 2.78
C LYS A 193 -24.69 -3.40 3.69
N VAL A 194 -23.42 -3.21 4.04
CA VAL A 194 -22.98 -2.09 4.88
C VAL A 194 -23.01 -0.74 4.15
N PHE A 195 -23.06 -0.77 2.81
CA PHE A 195 -23.12 0.41 1.95
C PHE A 195 -24.53 0.64 1.35
N SER A 196 -25.50 -0.23 1.67
CA SER A 196 -26.88 -0.12 1.23
C SER A 196 -27.76 0.44 2.33
N ASN A 197 -28.78 1.20 1.93
CA ASN A 197 -29.86 1.66 2.80
C ASN A 197 -30.86 0.55 3.12
#